data_AF-A0A1Y0Y7S5-F1
#
_entry.id   AF-A0A1Y0Y7S5-F1
#
_cell.length_a   1.000
_cell.length_b   1.000
_cell.length_c   1.000
_cell.angle_alpha   90.00
_cell.angle_beta   90.00
_cell.angle_gamma   90.00
#
_symmetry.space_group_name_H-M   'P 1'
#
loop_
_entity.id
_entity.type
_entity.pdbx_description
1 polymer ?
#
loop_
_entity_poly.entity_id
_entity_poly.type
_entity_poly.pdbx_seq_one_letter_code
_entity_poly.pdbx_strand_id
1 'polypeptide(L)'
;MKDRAYGVNWEGELQKNEDEYKLMNYATKQYGLTSEQAAGIMAQARAESGYGTQAIGDNGQAIGMFQWHPEREKRIEDHFGKKVTSMNQQEQLDAYMWEMKNYEPAAWKKLLQSKTIQDATAAGLSDERPLDWLNNGTNGQTFRDRTRLAAHAYRTQTGHDAPTAPNGGVDIHVYDNRKIEVKKRGNLISQMFRKLGLEVAMSRG
;
A
#
# COMPACT_ATOMS: atom_id res chain seq x y z
N MET A 1 -22.76 -27.76 -5.17
CA MET A 1 -23.51 -26.54 -5.56
C MET A 1 -22.51 -25.40 -5.59
N LYS A 2 -22.50 -24.60 -6.67
CA LYS A 2 -21.57 -23.47 -6.85
C LYS A 2 -22.18 -22.26 -6.16
N ASP A 3 -21.53 -21.77 -5.11
CA ASP A 3 -21.97 -20.55 -4.42
C ASP A 3 -21.67 -19.31 -5.26
N ARG A 4 -22.72 -18.50 -5.44
CA ARG A 4 -22.85 -17.39 -6.37
C ARG A 4 -22.36 -16.06 -5.75
N ALA A 5 -21.19 -16.09 -5.10
CA ALA A 5 -20.56 -14.93 -4.46
C ALA A 5 -19.11 -14.66 -4.89
N TYR A 6 -18.63 -15.33 -5.95
CA TYR A 6 -17.27 -15.19 -6.48
C TYR A 6 -17.26 -14.58 -7.89
N GLY A 7 -17.87 -13.40 -8.03
CA GLY A 7 -17.79 -12.60 -9.25
C GLY A 7 -17.04 -11.31 -8.95
N VAL A 8 -15.90 -11.13 -9.60
CA VAL A 8 -15.06 -9.92 -9.70
C VAL A 8 -14.48 -9.34 -8.39
N ASN A 9 -13.15 -9.33 -8.32
CA ASN A 9 -12.26 -8.78 -7.27
C ASN A 9 -12.22 -9.55 -5.94
N TRP A 10 -11.26 -10.47 -5.76
CA TRP A 10 -11.00 -11.02 -4.43
C TRP A 10 -9.56 -11.49 -4.23
N GLU A 11 -8.62 -10.55 -4.06
CA GLU A 11 -7.47 -10.85 -3.20
C GLU A 11 -7.97 -10.87 -1.76
N GLY A 12 -7.76 -11.98 -1.04
CA GLY A 12 -8.10 -12.04 0.38
C GLY A 12 -7.22 -11.09 1.19
N GLU A 13 -7.68 -10.65 2.36
CA GLU A 13 -6.91 -9.74 3.23
C GLU A 13 -5.48 -10.24 3.53
N LEU A 14 -5.29 -11.56 3.61
CA LEU A 14 -3.95 -12.16 3.76
C LEU A 14 -3.04 -11.89 2.55
N GLN A 15 -3.57 -11.98 1.33
CA GLN A 15 -2.81 -11.74 0.10
C GLN A 15 -2.40 -10.27 0.04
N LYS A 16 -3.34 -9.35 0.30
CA LYS A 16 -3.05 -7.91 0.31
C LYS A 16 -1.98 -7.55 1.35
N ASN A 17 -1.96 -8.21 2.50
CA ASN A 17 -0.95 -7.98 3.52
C ASN A 17 0.43 -8.55 3.13
N GLU A 18 0.46 -9.68 2.41
CA GLU A 18 1.71 -10.22 1.84
C GLU A 18 2.27 -9.28 0.77
N ASP A 19 1.42 -8.76 -0.10
CA ASP A 19 1.82 -7.86 -1.18
C ASP A 19 2.26 -6.49 -0.65
N GLU A 20 1.56 -5.96 0.36
CA GLU A 20 1.99 -4.79 1.12
C GLU A 20 3.39 -4.98 1.71
N TYR A 21 3.66 -6.12 2.37
CA TYR A 21 4.99 -6.40 2.91
C TYR A 21 6.07 -6.42 1.82
N LYS A 22 5.80 -7.08 0.68
CA LYS A 22 6.74 -7.14 -0.45
C LYS A 22 7.01 -5.77 -1.05
N LEU A 23 5.95 -4.97 -1.25
CA LEU A 23 6.05 -3.65 -1.87
C LEU A 23 6.72 -2.64 -0.94
N MET A 24 6.44 -2.66 0.38
CA MET A 24 7.17 -1.87 1.38
C MET A 24 8.67 -2.16 1.32
N ASN A 25 9.04 -3.44 1.31
CA ASN A 25 10.45 -3.86 1.21
C ASN A 25 11.08 -3.48 -0.13
N TYR A 26 10.34 -3.58 -1.22
CA TYR A 26 10.82 -3.18 -2.52
C TYR A 26 11.05 -1.66 -2.59
N ALA A 27 10.09 -0.86 -2.13
CA ALA A 27 10.19 0.61 -2.10
C ALA A 27 11.40 1.08 -1.29
N THR A 28 11.57 0.55 -0.08
CA THR A 28 12.70 0.92 0.80
C THR A 28 14.05 0.47 0.22
N LYS A 29 14.15 -0.74 -0.36
CA LYS A 29 15.42 -1.28 -0.87
C LYS A 29 15.82 -0.72 -2.24
N GLN A 30 14.87 -0.56 -3.16
CA GLN A 30 15.16 -0.11 -4.53
C GLN A 30 15.21 1.41 -4.65
N TYR A 31 14.35 2.12 -3.92
CA TYR A 31 14.24 3.58 -4.01
C TYR A 31 14.88 4.31 -2.82
N GLY A 32 15.37 3.60 -1.81
CA GLY A 32 15.99 4.20 -0.62
C GLY A 32 15.01 5.01 0.23
N LEU A 33 13.71 4.76 0.09
CA LEU A 33 12.68 5.42 0.89
C LEU A 33 12.77 4.99 2.36
N THR A 34 12.36 5.87 3.27
CA THR A 34 12.10 5.48 4.65
C THR A 34 10.82 4.65 4.74
N SER A 35 10.63 3.92 5.85
CA SER A 35 9.41 3.15 6.09
C SER A 35 8.16 4.03 6.11
N GLU A 36 8.24 5.26 6.62
CA GLU A 36 7.13 6.22 6.61
C GLU A 36 6.74 6.64 5.19
N GLN A 37 7.74 6.92 4.36
CA GLN A 37 7.55 7.30 2.96
C GLN A 37 6.93 6.15 2.16
N ALA A 38 7.48 4.94 2.30
CA ALA A 38 6.93 3.75 1.66
C ALA A 38 5.50 3.46 2.12
N ALA A 39 5.22 3.60 3.43
CA ALA A 39 3.89 3.40 3.99
C ALA A 39 2.86 4.38 3.42
N GLY A 40 3.24 5.64 3.22
CA GLY A 40 2.40 6.64 2.55
C GLY A 40 2.00 6.19 1.14
N ILE A 41 2.94 5.69 0.34
CA ILE A 41 2.65 5.17 -1.02
C ILE A 41 1.75 3.94 -0.95
N MET A 42 2.03 2.99 -0.05
CA MET A 42 1.23 1.77 0.07
C MET A 42 -0.21 2.05 0.51
N ALA A 43 -0.43 3.08 1.33
CA ALA A 43 -1.78 3.54 1.66
C ALA A 43 -2.58 3.99 0.43
N GLN A 44 -1.91 4.61 -0.55
CA GLN A 44 -2.51 4.98 -1.83
C GLN A 44 -2.89 3.73 -2.63
N ALA A 45 -1.94 2.84 -2.90
CA ALA A 45 -2.22 1.59 -3.62
C ALA A 45 -3.31 0.72 -2.95
N ARG A 46 -3.33 0.64 -1.61
CA ARG A 46 -4.28 -0.18 -0.86
C ARG A 46 -5.72 0.30 -0.99
N ALA A 47 -5.97 1.61 -0.94
CA ALA A 47 -7.34 2.11 -1.08
C ALA A 47 -7.74 2.45 -2.52
N GLU A 48 -6.80 2.54 -3.46
CA GLU A 48 -7.13 2.62 -4.90
C GLU A 48 -7.66 1.29 -5.44
N SER A 49 -6.96 0.19 -5.17
CA SER A 49 -7.32 -1.12 -5.76
C SER A 49 -7.09 -2.32 -4.86
N GLY A 50 -6.54 -2.10 -3.67
CA GLY A 50 -6.09 -3.19 -2.81
C GLY A 50 -4.91 -3.95 -3.38
N TYR A 51 -4.01 -3.26 -4.11
CA TYR A 51 -2.84 -3.82 -4.80
C TYR A 51 -3.13 -4.62 -6.09
N GLY A 52 -4.35 -4.51 -6.62
CA GLY A 52 -4.77 -5.21 -7.84
C GLY A 52 -4.19 -4.58 -9.10
N THR A 53 -3.25 -5.27 -9.77
CA THR A 53 -2.61 -4.78 -11.01
C THR A 53 -3.53 -4.76 -12.23
N GLN A 54 -4.63 -5.51 -12.17
CA GLN A 54 -5.65 -5.58 -13.22
C GLN A 54 -6.96 -4.89 -12.81
N ALA A 55 -6.95 -4.13 -11.71
CA ALA A 55 -8.14 -3.45 -11.23
C ALA A 55 -8.63 -2.44 -12.27
N ILE A 56 -9.95 -2.42 -12.49
CA ILE A 56 -10.63 -1.47 -13.37
C ILE A 56 -11.64 -0.72 -12.50
N GLY A 57 -11.50 0.60 -12.43
CA GLY A 57 -12.39 1.49 -11.70
C GLY A 57 -12.93 2.60 -12.59
N ASP A 58 -13.60 3.58 -11.97
CA ASP A 58 -14.21 4.74 -12.61
C ASP A 58 -14.98 4.41 -13.91
N ASN A 59 -15.90 3.44 -13.84
CA ASN A 59 -16.69 2.96 -14.98
C ASN A 59 -15.85 2.52 -16.20
N GLY A 60 -14.62 2.03 -15.99
CA GLY A 60 -13.70 1.62 -17.05
C GLY A 60 -12.63 2.65 -17.39
N GLN A 61 -12.56 3.78 -16.68
CA GLN A 61 -11.63 4.87 -16.96
C GLN A 61 -10.40 4.90 -16.05
N ALA A 62 -10.30 4.01 -15.06
CA ALA A 62 -9.13 3.94 -14.19
C ALA A 62 -8.59 2.51 -14.15
N ILE A 63 -7.27 2.34 -14.25
CA ILE A 63 -6.65 1.01 -14.33
C ILE A 63 -5.47 0.80 -13.37
N GLY A 64 -5.30 -0.44 -12.96
CA GLY A 64 -4.13 -0.91 -12.22
C GLY A 64 -4.10 -0.50 -10.75
N MET A 65 -2.95 -0.74 -10.13
CA MET A 65 -2.73 -0.66 -8.70
C MET A 65 -3.01 0.74 -8.14
N PHE A 66 -2.66 1.78 -8.91
CA PHE A 66 -2.85 3.18 -8.56
C PHE A 66 -3.97 3.87 -9.36
N GLN A 67 -4.85 3.08 -10.02
CA GLN A 67 -6.05 3.58 -10.71
C GLN A 67 -5.75 4.74 -11.68
N TRP A 68 -4.75 4.56 -12.54
CA TRP A 68 -4.38 5.57 -13.54
C TRP A 68 -5.49 5.79 -14.56
N HIS A 69 -5.83 7.07 -14.79
CA HIS A 69 -6.70 7.50 -15.88
C HIS A 69 -6.00 7.39 -17.25
N PRO A 70 -6.74 7.45 -18.38
CA PRO A 70 -6.22 7.05 -19.69
C PRO A 70 -5.00 7.86 -20.16
N GLU A 71 -4.94 9.15 -19.80
CA GLU A 71 -3.80 10.01 -20.12
C GLU A 71 -2.53 9.59 -19.36
N ARG A 72 -2.68 9.23 -18.07
CA ARG A 72 -1.58 8.76 -17.21
C ARG A 72 -1.14 7.36 -17.62
N GLU A 73 -2.09 6.47 -17.85
CA GLU A 73 -1.86 5.14 -18.42
C GLU A 73 -1.04 5.25 -19.70
N LYS A 74 -1.49 6.05 -20.67
CA LYS A 74 -0.79 6.19 -21.95
C LYS A 74 0.66 6.63 -21.77
N ARG A 75 0.94 7.61 -20.89
CA ARG A 75 2.31 8.05 -20.60
C ARG A 75 3.17 6.93 -20.03
N ILE A 76 2.63 6.13 -19.12
CA ILE A 76 3.31 4.99 -18.53
C ILE A 76 3.59 3.93 -19.59
N GLU A 77 2.60 3.56 -20.40
CA GLU A 77 2.78 2.57 -21.46
C GLU A 77 3.80 3.01 -22.51
N ASP A 78 3.79 4.29 -22.89
CA ASP A 78 4.77 4.87 -23.81
C ASP A 78 6.20 4.83 -23.22
N HIS A 79 6.36 5.06 -21.91
CA HIS A 79 7.68 5.05 -21.26
C HIS A 79 8.23 3.63 -21.04
N PHE A 80 7.38 2.71 -20.55
CA PHE A 80 7.79 1.35 -20.19
C PHE A 80 7.68 0.35 -21.35
N GLY A 81 7.06 0.74 -22.46
CA GLY A 81 6.90 -0.12 -23.64
C GLY A 81 6.02 -1.35 -23.41
N LYS A 82 5.18 -1.34 -22.36
CA LYS A 82 4.27 -2.43 -22.01
C LYS A 82 2.97 -1.88 -21.45
N LYS A 83 1.90 -2.67 -21.60
CA LYS A 83 0.61 -2.31 -21.04
C LYS A 83 0.65 -2.30 -19.51
N VAL A 84 -0.01 -1.34 -18.89
CA VAL A 84 -0.08 -1.29 -17.41
C VAL A 84 -0.74 -2.57 -16.88
N THR A 85 -1.78 -3.08 -17.54
CA THR A 85 -2.46 -4.33 -17.16
C THR A 85 -1.61 -5.59 -17.31
N SER A 86 -0.46 -5.52 -18.00
CA SER A 86 0.53 -6.60 -18.06
C SER A 86 1.71 -6.40 -17.10
N MET A 87 1.73 -5.30 -16.34
CA MET A 87 2.70 -5.06 -15.27
C MET A 87 2.34 -5.85 -14.01
N ASN A 88 3.36 -6.43 -13.38
CA ASN A 88 3.25 -6.96 -12.03
C ASN A 88 3.28 -5.80 -11.00
N GLN A 89 3.08 -6.12 -9.72
CA GLN A 89 2.99 -5.11 -8.65
C GLN A 89 4.27 -4.26 -8.52
N GLN A 90 5.45 -4.84 -8.68
CA GLN A 90 6.72 -4.10 -8.61
C GLN A 90 6.88 -3.17 -9.81
N GLU A 91 6.55 -3.64 -11.02
CA GLU A 91 6.60 -2.81 -12.23
C GLU A 91 5.59 -1.66 -12.17
N GLN A 92 4.40 -1.87 -11.59
CA GLN A 92 3.44 -0.79 -11.37
C GLN A 92 3.89 0.19 -10.28
N LEU A 93 4.58 -0.30 -9.25
CA LEU A 93 5.24 0.59 -8.30
C LEU A 93 6.36 1.39 -8.99
N ASP A 94 7.15 0.79 -9.87
CA ASP A 94 8.16 1.50 -10.66
C ASP A 94 7.53 2.58 -11.54
N ALA A 95 6.40 2.27 -12.18
CA ALA A 95 5.63 3.24 -12.96
C ALA A 95 5.13 4.42 -12.11
N TYR A 96 4.61 4.15 -10.91
CA TYR A 96 4.18 5.19 -9.98
C TYR A 96 5.36 6.09 -9.54
N MET A 97 6.50 5.49 -9.21
CA MET A 97 7.70 6.22 -8.80
C MET A 97 8.25 7.10 -9.94
N TRP A 98 8.27 6.56 -11.17
CA TRP A 98 8.62 7.32 -12.36
C TRP A 98 7.65 8.48 -12.59
N GLU A 99 6.34 8.24 -12.53
CA GLU A 99 5.33 9.27 -12.76
C GLU A 99 5.45 10.40 -11.74
N MET A 100 5.50 10.07 -10.45
CA MET A 100 5.64 11.04 -9.37
C MET A 100 6.85 11.95 -9.58
N LYS A 101 7.99 11.35 -9.94
CA LYS A 101 9.24 12.09 -10.16
C LYS A 101 9.18 13.03 -11.38
N ASN A 102 8.49 12.63 -12.46
CA ASN A 102 8.54 13.35 -13.73
C ASN A 102 7.36 14.31 -13.95
N TYR A 103 6.18 13.99 -13.43
CA TYR A 103 4.94 14.72 -13.70
C TYR A 103 4.37 15.39 -12.45
N GLU A 104 4.73 14.92 -11.25
CA GLU A 104 4.20 15.43 -9.98
C GLU A 104 5.33 15.87 -9.02
N PRO A 105 6.28 16.71 -9.48
CA PRO A 105 7.51 17.02 -8.76
C PRO A 105 7.28 17.67 -7.39
N ALA A 106 6.16 18.38 -7.23
CA ALA A 106 5.78 18.98 -5.95
C ALA A 106 5.37 17.91 -4.93
N ALA A 107 4.54 16.94 -5.32
CA ALA A 107 4.14 15.83 -4.47
C ALA A 107 5.33 14.91 -4.18
N TRP A 108 6.16 14.63 -5.19
CA TRP A 108 7.40 13.90 -5.04
C TRP A 108 8.35 14.54 -4.02
N LYS A 109 8.57 15.85 -4.12
CA LYS A 109 9.39 16.59 -3.15
C LYS A 109 8.83 16.49 -1.74
N LYS A 110 7.50 16.63 -1.57
CA LYS A 110 6.85 16.49 -0.26
C LYS A 110 7.07 15.10 0.33
N LEU A 111 6.88 14.06 -0.49
CA LEU A 111 7.08 12.67 -0.08
C LEU A 111 8.51 12.45 0.41
N LEU A 112 9.52 12.90 -0.34
CA LEU A 112 10.92 12.76 0.07
C LEU A 112 11.29 13.55 1.33
N GLN A 113 10.50 14.57 1.68
CA GLN A 113 10.67 15.37 2.89
C GLN A 113 9.87 14.85 4.09
N SER A 114 8.94 13.91 3.86
CA SER A 114 8.09 13.34 4.90
C SER A 114 8.92 12.63 5.96
N LYS A 115 8.60 12.90 7.23
CA LYS A 115 9.22 12.25 8.41
C LYS A 115 8.24 11.40 9.19
N THR A 116 6.96 11.51 8.87
CA THR A 116 5.86 10.80 9.52
C THR A 116 4.97 10.18 8.46
N ILE A 117 4.19 9.16 8.83
CA ILE A 117 3.22 8.55 7.93
C ILE A 117 2.16 9.57 7.48
N GLN A 118 1.81 10.53 8.34
CA GLN A 118 0.87 11.62 8.05
C GLN A 118 1.41 12.52 6.94
N ASP A 119 2.69 12.91 7.02
CA ASP A 119 3.33 13.72 5.98
C ASP A 119 3.37 12.98 4.64
N ALA A 120 3.68 11.67 4.67
CA ALA A 120 3.76 10.85 3.47
C ALA A 120 2.38 10.64 2.84
N THR A 121 1.34 10.40 3.65
CA THR A 121 -0.05 10.34 3.20
C THR A 121 -0.51 11.68 2.60
N ALA A 122 -0.19 12.80 3.25
CA ALA A 122 -0.51 14.13 2.71
C ALA A 122 0.20 14.40 1.38
N ALA A 123 1.43 13.91 1.20
CA ALA A 123 2.15 14.01 -0.06
C ALA A 123 1.42 13.25 -1.18
N GLY A 124 1.03 12.00 -0.95
CA GLY A 124 0.27 11.19 -1.91
C GLY A 124 -1.10 11.80 -2.26
N LEU A 125 -1.84 12.28 -1.27
CA LEU A 125 -3.13 12.95 -1.54
C LEU A 125 -2.98 14.29 -2.28
N SER A 126 -1.81 14.93 -2.19
CA SER A 126 -1.54 16.14 -2.97
C SER A 126 -1.21 15.88 -4.45
N ASP A 127 -0.93 14.62 -4.80
CA ASP A 127 -0.89 14.12 -6.18
C ASP A 127 -2.32 13.81 -6.67
N GLU A 128 -3.01 12.87 -5.99
CA GLU A 128 -4.32 12.39 -6.42
C GLU A 128 -5.45 13.44 -6.37
N ARG A 129 -5.38 14.37 -5.42
CA ARG A 129 -6.34 15.48 -5.23
C ARG A 129 -7.82 15.06 -5.23
N PRO A 130 -8.23 14.03 -4.46
CA PRO A 130 -9.64 13.66 -4.37
C PRO A 130 -10.46 14.81 -3.74
N LEU A 131 -11.76 14.88 -4.07
CA LEU A 131 -12.63 15.98 -3.66
C LEU A 131 -12.63 16.24 -2.14
N ASP A 132 -12.62 15.18 -1.33
CA ASP A 132 -12.55 15.31 0.14
C ASP A 132 -11.22 15.93 0.60
N TRP A 133 -10.10 15.60 -0.02
CA TRP A 133 -8.81 16.23 0.28
C TRP A 133 -8.79 17.71 -0.11
N LEU A 134 -9.33 18.05 -1.28
CA LEU A 134 -9.43 19.44 -1.74
C LEU A 134 -10.29 20.29 -0.81
N ASN A 135 -11.38 19.72 -0.27
CA ASN A 135 -12.30 20.43 0.59
C ASN A 135 -11.83 20.50 2.05
N ASN A 136 -11.23 19.42 2.56
CA ASN A 136 -11.03 19.22 4.00
C ASN A 136 -9.56 19.07 4.42
N GLY A 137 -8.65 18.84 3.48
CA GLY A 137 -7.23 18.61 3.78
C GLY A 137 -7.03 17.53 4.83
N THR A 138 -6.23 17.82 5.85
CA THR A 138 -5.95 16.90 6.97
C THR A 138 -7.16 16.64 7.89
N ASN A 139 -8.24 17.42 7.77
CA ASN A 139 -9.49 17.18 8.47
C ASN A 139 -10.45 16.27 7.68
N GLY A 140 -10.06 15.84 6.47
CA GLY A 140 -10.85 14.97 5.61
C GLY A 140 -10.91 13.52 6.08
N GLN A 141 -11.98 12.82 5.68
CA GLN A 141 -12.12 11.38 5.91
C GLN A 141 -11.10 10.59 5.09
N THR A 142 -10.84 11.00 3.85
CA THR A 142 -9.83 10.39 2.99
C THR A 142 -8.45 10.45 3.65
N PHE A 143 -8.06 11.59 4.22
CA PHE A 143 -6.79 11.70 4.94
C PHE A 143 -6.70 10.74 6.13
N ARG A 144 -7.75 10.66 6.95
CA ARG A 144 -7.81 9.75 8.10
C ARG A 144 -7.70 8.29 7.69
N ASP A 145 -8.44 7.87 6.68
CA ASP A 145 -8.45 6.47 6.24
C ASP A 145 -7.12 6.07 5.60
N ARG A 146 -6.52 6.93 4.77
CA ARG A 146 -5.18 6.69 4.21
C ARG A 146 -4.11 6.67 5.29
N THR A 147 -4.20 7.51 6.32
CA THR A 147 -3.26 7.48 7.45
C THR A 147 -3.35 6.15 8.21
N ARG A 148 -4.56 5.59 8.40
CA ARG A 148 -4.74 4.26 9.01
C ARG A 148 -4.13 3.14 8.18
N LEU A 149 -4.29 3.20 6.86
CA LEU A 149 -3.65 2.26 5.94
C LEU A 149 -2.13 2.39 5.96
N ALA A 150 -1.60 3.62 6.03
CA ALA A 150 -0.16 3.86 6.17
C ALA A 150 0.37 3.28 7.50
N ALA A 151 -0.35 3.48 8.61
CA ALA A 151 0.01 2.87 9.89
C ALA A 151 0.01 1.34 9.83
N HIS A 152 -0.94 0.74 9.09
CA HIS A 152 -0.95 -0.70 8.84
C HIS A 152 0.28 -1.14 8.04
N ALA A 153 0.59 -0.49 6.91
CA ALA A 153 1.75 -0.81 6.09
C ALA A 153 3.09 -0.66 6.83
N TYR A 154 3.22 0.41 7.63
CA TYR A 154 4.39 0.63 8.47
C TYR A 154 4.58 -0.51 9.48
N ARG A 155 3.51 -0.91 10.19
CA ARG A 155 3.53 -2.05 11.11
C ARG A 155 3.89 -3.35 10.41
N THR A 156 3.30 -3.61 9.23
CA THR A 156 3.56 -4.81 8.44
C THR A 156 5.06 -4.94 8.12
N GLN A 157 5.73 -3.85 7.77
CA GLN A 157 7.17 -3.87 7.48
C GLN A 157 8.05 -3.94 8.74
N THR A 158 7.76 -3.11 9.75
CA THR A 158 8.68 -2.86 10.87
C THR A 158 8.41 -3.73 12.09
N GLY A 159 7.21 -4.29 12.23
CA GLY A 159 6.74 -4.94 13.46
C GLY A 159 6.40 -3.97 14.59
N HIS A 160 6.46 -2.65 14.35
CA HIS A 160 6.25 -1.60 15.34
C HIS A 160 5.17 -0.62 14.89
N ASP A 161 4.46 -0.03 15.85
CA ASP A 161 3.58 1.09 15.54
C ASP A 161 4.37 2.27 14.97
N ALA A 162 3.76 2.98 14.02
CA ALA A 162 4.35 4.20 13.48
C ALA A 162 4.49 5.23 14.61
N PRO A 163 5.59 6.01 14.65
CA PRO A 163 5.73 7.09 15.61
C PRO A 163 4.52 8.02 15.54
N THR A 164 3.83 8.21 16.67
CA THR A 164 2.69 9.13 16.72
C THR A 164 3.21 10.55 16.52
N ALA A 165 2.53 11.33 15.67
CA ALA A 165 2.84 12.76 15.56
C ALA A 165 2.61 13.44 16.92
N PRO A 166 3.39 14.47 17.30
CA PRO A 166 3.39 15.01 18.66
C PRO A 166 2.09 15.63 19.18
N ASN A 167 1.00 15.67 18.41
CA ASN A 167 -0.24 16.30 18.85
C ASN A 167 -1.49 15.51 18.42
N GLY A 168 -2.18 14.92 19.40
CA GLY A 168 -3.62 15.10 19.50
C GLY A 168 -4.56 14.03 18.96
N GLY A 169 -4.23 12.74 19.09
CA GLY A 169 -5.22 11.69 18.90
C GLY A 169 -4.76 10.38 19.53
N VAL A 170 -5.37 9.98 20.64
CA VAL A 170 -5.23 8.61 21.14
C VAL A 170 -5.96 7.72 20.15
N ASP A 171 -5.22 6.99 19.31
CA ASP A 171 -5.79 5.87 18.58
C ASP A 171 -6.08 4.76 19.60
N ILE A 172 -7.33 4.70 20.06
CA ILE A 172 -7.84 3.53 20.77
C ILE A 172 -7.95 2.41 19.73
N HIS A 173 -6.89 1.61 19.64
CA HIS A 173 -6.96 0.32 18.99
C HIS A 173 -7.86 -0.59 19.86
N VAL A 174 -9.12 -0.75 19.48
CA VAL A 174 -9.92 -1.90 19.95
C VAL A 174 -9.29 -3.13 19.31
N TYR A 175 -8.39 -3.76 20.05
CA TYR A 175 -7.89 -5.08 19.72
C TYR A 175 -9.08 -6.04 19.80
N ASP A 176 -9.48 -6.56 18.64
CA ASP A 176 -10.18 -7.83 18.63
C ASP A 176 -9.18 -8.92 19.05
N ASN A 177 -9.03 -9.07 20.37
CA ASN A 177 -8.25 -10.11 21.02
C ASN A 177 -8.93 -11.49 20.92
N ARG A 178 -9.77 -11.73 19.90
CA ARG A 178 -10.13 -13.10 19.53
C ARG A 178 -8.82 -13.81 19.22
N LYS A 179 -8.36 -14.61 20.19
CA LYS A 179 -7.41 -15.69 19.99
C LYS A 179 -7.85 -16.39 18.71
N ILE A 180 -7.12 -16.20 17.62
CA ILE A 180 -7.17 -17.15 16.52
C ILE A 180 -6.59 -18.41 17.13
N GLU A 181 -7.47 -19.29 17.59
CA GLU A 181 -7.12 -20.66 17.90
C GLU A 181 -6.65 -21.29 16.59
N VAL A 182 -5.36 -21.16 16.30
CA VAL A 182 -4.73 -21.89 15.21
C VAL A 182 -4.77 -23.36 15.63
N LYS A 183 -5.84 -24.07 15.25
CA LYS A 183 -6.05 -25.48 15.60
C LYS A 183 -5.00 -26.44 15.04
N LYS A 184 -3.96 -25.94 14.37
CA LYS A 184 -2.65 -26.59 14.20
C LYS A 184 -1.54 -25.53 14.16
N ARG A 185 -0.89 -25.28 15.31
CA ARG A 185 0.17 -24.27 15.57
C ARG A 185 1.42 -24.26 14.64
N GLY A 186 1.47 -25.01 13.54
CA GLY A 186 2.69 -25.20 12.76
C GLY A 186 2.74 -24.61 11.34
N ASN A 187 1.63 -24.18 10.75
CA ASN A 187 1.59 -24.03 9.28
C ASN A 187 1.82 -22.63 8.73
N LEU A 188 1.44 -21.54 9.41
CA LEU A 188 1.48 -20.22 8.75
C LEU A 188 2.90 -19.63 8.71
N ILE A 189 3.55 -19.56 9.87
CA ILE A 189 4.90 -19.01 10.01
C ILE A 189 5.90 -19.91 9.25
N SER A 190 5.79 -21.23 9.38
CA SER A 190 6.70 -22.17 8.74
C SER A 190 6.51 -22.27 7.21
N GLN A 191 5.35 -21.90 6.65
CA GLN A 191 5.16 -21.80 5.19
C GLN A 191 5.75 -20.50 4.63
N MET A 192 5.66 -19.38 5.36
CA MET A 192 6.28 -18.12 4.96
C MET A 192 7.82 -18.21 4.97
N PHE A 193 8.41 -18.81 6.01
CA PHE A 193 9.87 -18.98 6.09
C PHE A 193 10.43 -19.97 5.05
N ARG A 194 9.72 -21.08 4.78
CA ARG A 194 10.14 -22.05 3.75
C ARG A 194 10.05 -21.51 2.32
N LYS A 195 9.10 -20.61 2.02
CA LYS A 195 9.01 -19.94 0.71
C LYS A 195 10.09 -18.87 0.49
N LEU A 196 10.67 -18.34 1.56
CA LEU A 196 11.71 -17.31 1.53
C LEU A 196 13.14 -17.87 1.68
N GLY A 197 13.31 -19.20 1.77
CA GLY A 197 14.62 -19.83 1.87
C GLY A 197 15.39 -19.55 3.17
N LEU A 198 14.70 -19.14 4.23
CA LEU A 198 15.31 -18.81 5.52
C LEU A 198 15.00 -19.93 6.53
N GLU A 199 16.04 -20.59 7.04
CA GLU A 199 15.92 -21.58 8.11
C GLU A 199 15.74 -20.90 9.47
N VAL A 200 14.74 -21.35 10.24
CA VAL A 200 14.56 -20.95 11.64
C VAL A 200 15.22 -21.99 12.53
N ALA A 201 16.35 -21.64 13.13
CA ALA A 201 16.94 -22.42 14.22
C ALA A 201 16.10 -22.20 15.49
N MET A 202 15.34 -23.21 15.91
CA MET A 202 14.66 -23.19 17.20
C MET A 202 15.63 -23.64 18.30
N SER A 203 16.06 -22.72 19.16
CA SER A 203 16.70 -23.06 20.44
C SER A 203 15.64 -23.55 21.42
N ARG A 204 15.85 -24.72 22.01
CA ARG A 204 15.00 -25.27 23.08
C ARG A 204 15.38 -24.63 24.42
N GLY A 205 14.40 -24.07 25.12
CA GLY A 205 14.39 -23.93 26.57
C GLY A 205 13.48 -24.98 27.17
#